data_AF-A0A4P5VS40-F1
#
_entry.id   AF-A0A4P5VS40-F1
#
_cell.length_a   1.000
_cell.length_b   1.000
_cell.length_c   1.000
_cell.angle_alpha   90.00
_cell.angle_beta   90.00
_cell.angle_gamma   90.00
#
_symmetry.space_group_name_H-M   'P 1'
#
loop_
_entity.id
_entity.type
_entity.pdbx_description
1 polymer ?
#
loop_
_entity_poly.entity_id
_entity_poly.type
_entity_poly.pdbx_seq_one_letter_code
_entity_poly.pdbx_strand_id
1 'polypeptide(L)'
;MKLLVLLTFLLLACDTSAADDETCAAMCQELVETCEFAAYPSYESCMQGCAYSRKEGGDMERESACILKAECDEFAVIDCEHAFGPGGTELAGKK
;
A
#
# COMPACT_ATOMS: atom_id res chain seq x y z
N MET A 1 30.88 -26.74 -13.27
CA MET A 1 30.88 -25.25 -13.31
C MET A 1 29.62 -24.62 -13.91
N LYS A 2 28.67 -25.37 -14.49
CA LYS A 2 27.40 -24.81 -15.02
C LYS A 2 26.23 -24.76 -14.00
N LEU A 3 26.32 -25.50 -12.88
CA LEU A 3 25.27 -25.53 -11.85
C LEU A 3 25.31 -24.37 -10.85
N LEU A 4 26.48 -23.72 -10.68
CA LEU A 4 26.71 -22.69 -9.66
C LEU A 4 26.18 -21.31 -10.05
N VAL A 5 25.94 -21.07 -11.34
CA VAL A 5 25.45 -19.78 -11.88
C VAL A 5 23.92 -19.68 -11.79
N LEU A 6 23.22 -20.82 -11.73
CA LEU A 6 21.75 -20.86 -11.58
C LEU A 6 21.31 -20.58 -10.14
N LEU A 7 22.11 -20.94 -9.14
CA LEU A 7 21.78 -20.70 -7.73
C LEU A 7 21.87 -19.23 -7.31
N THR A 8 22.69 -18.43 -8.00
CA THR A 8 22.95 -17.02 -7.66
C THR A 8 21.85 -16.08 -8.15
N PHE A 9 21.08 -16.46 -9.18
CA PHE A 9 19.95 -15.65 -9.68
C PHE A 9 18.67 -15.79 -8.85
N LEU A 10 18.52 -16.86 -8.05
CA LEU A 10 17.34 -17.09 -7.21
C LEU A 10 17.34 -16.29 -5.89
N LEU A 11 18.48 -15.68 -5.50
CA LEU A 11 18.62 -14.93 -4.24
C LEU A 11 18.41 -13.41 -4.41
N LEU A 12 18.16 -12.94 -5.64
CA LEU A 12 17.90 -11.52 -5.94
C LEU A 12 16.41 -11.20 -6.13
N ALA A 13 15.52 -12.18 -5.98
CA ALA A 13 14.10 -11.93 -5.74
C ALA A 13 13.94 -11.43 -4.30
N CYS A 14 14.36 -10.18 -4.08
CA CYS A 14 14.19 -9.46 -2.84
C CYS A 14 12.69 -9.33 -2.54
N ASP A 15 12.36 -9.55 -1.28
CA ASP A 15 11.05 -9.80 -0.70
C ASP A 15 10.21 -8.51 -0.70
N THR A 16 9.63 -8.13 -1.84
CA THR A 16 8.78 -6.93 -1.97
C THR A 16 7.58 -6.95 -1.02
N SER A 17 7.14 -8.15 -0.62
CA SER A 17 6.05 -8.34 0.33
C SER A 17 6.28 -7.69 1.69
N ALA A 18 7.51 -7.75 2.22
CA ALA A 18 7.80 -7.19 3.54
C ALA A 18 7.70 -5.66 3.58
N ALA A 19 8.15 -4.97 2.52
CA ALA A 19 8.07 -3.51 2.42
C ALA A 19 6.61 -3.02 2.30
N ASP A 20 5.79 -3.76 1.55
CA ASP A 20 4.36 -3.44 1.40
C ASP A 20 3.60 -3.66 2.71
N ASP A 21 3.94 -4.68 3.49
CA ASP A 21 3.30 -4.94 4.79
C ASP A 21 3.62 -3.83 5.81
N GLU A 22 4.85 -3.31 5.83
CA GLU A 22 5.21 -2.14 6.64
C GLU A 22 4.48 -0.87 6.19
N THR A 23 4.31 -0.70 4.87
CA THR A 23 3.58 0.43 4.28
C THR A 23 2.10 0.41 4.66
N CYS A 24 1.45 -0.76 4.55
CA CYS A 24 0.08 -0.99 5.00
C CYS A 24 -0.06 -0.74 6.50
N ALA A 25 0.91 -1.21 7.30
CA ALA A 25 0.89 -1.03 8.75
C ALA A 25 0.88 0.46 9.14
N ALA A 26 1.78 1.26 8.55
CA ALA A 26 1.83 2.70 8.80
C ALA A 26 0.52 3.41 8.40
N MET A 27 -0.02 3.07 7.23
CA MET A 27 -1.29 3.63 6.76
C MET A 27 -2.45 3.26 7.68
N CYS A 28 -2.55 2.00 8.09
CA CYS A 28 -3.62 1.54 8.97
C CYS A 28 -3.51 2.07 10.39
N GLN A 29 -2.29 2.29 10.88
CA GLN A 29 -2.07 2.99 12.15
C GLN A 29 -2.59 4.44 12.08
N GLU A 30 -2.31 5.14 10.98
CA GLU A 30 -2.81 6.50 10.78
C GLU A 30 -4.35 6.51 10.71
N LEU A 31 -4.95 5.71 9.82
CA LEU A 31 -6.38 5.74 9.56
C LEU A 31 -7.23 5.27 10.75
N VAL A 32 -6.78 4.24 11.46
CA VAL A 32 -7.56 3.58 12.52
C VAL A 32 -7.24 4.15 13.89
N GLU A 33 -5.96 4.27 14.24
CA GLU A 33 -5.56 4.62 15.61
C GLU A 33 -5.38 6.13 15.79
N THR A 34 -4.94 6.84 14.74
CA THR A 34 -4.66 8.29 14.82
C THR A 34 -5.87 9.12 14.40
N CYS A 35 -6.46 8.82 13.24
CA CYS A 35 -7.60 9.55 12.69
C CYS A 35 -8.96 8.97 13.13
N GLU A 36 -9.00 7.74 13.64
CA GLU A 36 -10.21 7.05 14.11
C GLU A 36 -11.36 7.04 13.08
N PHE A 37 -11.03 6.89 11.79
CA PHE A 37 -12.03 6.93 10.73
C PHE A 37 -13.03 5.77 10.82
N ALA A 38 -14.31 6.08 10.83
CA ALA A 38 -15.39 5.09 10.95
C ALA A 38 -15.42 4.07 9.80
N ALA A 39 -14.85 4.41 8.65
CA ALA A 39 -14.72 3.52 7.50
C ALA A 39 -13.76 2.35 7.75
N TYR A 40 -12.82 2.48 8.70
CA TYR A 40 -11.85 1.45 9.07
C TYR A 40 -12.10 0.98 10.51
N PRO A 41 -13.00 0.00 10.71
CA PRO A 41 -13.50 -0.36 12.03
C PRO A 41 -12.46 -1.02 12.95
N SER A 42 -11.35 -1.51 12.39
CA SER A 42 -10.22 -2.05 13.14
C SER A 42 -8.95 -2.08 12.29
N TYR A 43 -7.80 -2.11 12.97
CA TYR A 43 -6.49 -2.23 12.33
C TYR A 43 -6.39 -3.50 11.47
N GLU A 44 -6.91 -4.62 11.98
CA GLU A 44 -6.94 -5.89 11.25
C GLU A 44 -7.78 -5.79 9.96
N SER A 45 -8.97 -5.17 10.04
CA SER A 45 -9.82 -4.97 8.87
C SER A 45 -9.14 -4.06 7.84
N CYS A 46 -8.43 -3.03 8.30
CA CYS A 46 -7.65 -2.16 7.42
C CYS A 46 -6.52 -2.94 6.72
N MET A 47 -5.74 -3.74 7.46
CA MET A 47 -4.67 -4.55 6.89
C MET A 47 -5.19 -5.55 5.84
N GLN A 48 -6.35 -6.15 6.09
CA GLN A 48 -7.00 -7.03 5.10
C GLN A 48 -7.41 -6.26 3.84
N GLY A 49 -7.95 -5.04 4.00
CA GLY A 49 -8.26 -4.14 2.88
C GLY A 49 -7.02 -3.75 2.07
N CYS A 50 -5.93 -3.40 2.74
CA CYS A 50 -4.65 -3.08 2.09
C CYS A 50 -4.09 -4.28 1.31
N ALA A 51 -4.13 -5.47 1.91
CA ALA A 51 -3.70 -6.70 1.24
C ALA A 51 -4.56 -7.01 -0.01
N TYR A 52 -5.87 -6.74 0.05
CA TYR A 52 -6.76 -6.85 -1.10
C TYR A 52 -6.41 -5.81 -2.17
N SER A 53 -6.27 -4.54 -1.80
CA SER A 53 -5.93 -3.44 -2.70
C SER A 53 -4.64 -3.71 -3.48
N ARG A 54 -3.58 -4.13 -2.78
CA ARG A 54 -2.32 -4.57 -3.38
C ARG A 54 -2.52 -5.71 -4.38
N LYS A 55 -3.30 -6.73 -4.02
CA LYS A 55 -3.58 -7.88 -4.90
C LYS A 55 -4.30 -7.47 -6.19
N GLU A 56 -5.14 -6.44 -6.11
CA GLU A 56 -5.88 -5.86 -7.24
C GLU A 56 -5.09 -4.77 -7.98
N GLY A 57 -3.80 -4.57 -7.64
CA GLY A 57 -2.89 -3.69 -8.37
C GLY A 57 -2.81 -2.26 -7.86
N GLY A 58 -3.29 -1.98 -6.64
CA GLY A 58 -3.07 -0.69 -5.98
C GLY A 58 -1.60 -0.42 -5.65
N ASP A 59 -1.23 0.85 -5.61
CA ASP A 59 0.11 1.36 -5.30
C ASP A 59 0.16 1.82 -3.82
N MET A 60 0.45 0.87 -2.93
CA MET A 60 0.36 1.09 -1.48
C MET A 60 1.38 2.13 -0.99
N GLU A 61 2.53 2.23 -1.65
CA GLU A 61 3.56 3.21 -1.30
C GLU A 61 3.05 4.63 -1.54
N ARG A 62 2.46 4.89 -2.71
CA ARG A 62 1.89 6.20 -3.04
C ARG A 62 0.60 6.48 -2.28
N GLU A 63 -0.23 5.47 -2.07
CA GLU A 63 -1.46 5.59 -1.28
C GLU A 63 -1.15 6.00 0.17
N SER A 64 -0.25 5.25 0.84
CA SER A 64 0.20 5.54 2.20
C SER A 64 0.82 6.93 2.30
N ALA A 65 1.74 7.29 1.39
CA ALA A 65 2.36 8.61 1.38
C ALA A 65 1.37 9.77 1.11
N CYS A 66 0.26 9.51 0.43
CA CYS A 66 -0.81 10.46 0.19
C CYS A 66 -1.68 10.62 1.46
N ILE A 67 -2.08 9.51 2.06
CA ILE A 67 -2.91 9.47 3.27
C ILE A 67 -2.20 10.13 4.45
N LEU A 68 -0.91 9.85 4.66
CA LEU A 68 -0.12 10.50 5.71
C LEU A 68 -0.01 12.02 5.55
N LYS A 69 -0.17 12.55 4.33
CA LYS A 69 -0.20 14.00 4.06
C LYS A 69 -1.58 14.62 4.15
N ALA A 70 -2.63 13.79 4.17
CA ALA A 70 -4.01 14.25 4.27
C ALA A 70 -4.35 14.76 5.68
N GLU A 71 -3.51 14.47 6.70
CA GLU A 71 -3.67 14.96 8.08
C GLU A 71 -5.10 14.74 8.62
N CYS A 72 -5.63 13.53 8.42
CA CYS A 72 -7.00 13.12 8.77
C CYS A 72 -8.14 13.89 8.05
N ASP A 73 -7.89 14.55 6.93
CA ASP A 73 -8.93 15.04 6.03
C ASP A 73 -9.57 13.86 5.28
N GLU A 74 -10.82 13.54 5.63
CA GLU A 74 -11.56 12.40 5.08
C GLU A 74 -11.71 12.45 3.55
N PHE A 75 -11.91 13.65 2.98
CA PHE A 75 -12.07 13.79 1.53
C PHE A 75 -10.73 13.61 0.81
N ALA A 76 -9.64 14.15 1.37
CA ALA A 76 -8.31 13.95 0.82
C ALA A 76 -7.89 12.47 0.90
N VAL A 77 -8.26 11.74 1.95
CA VAL A 77 -8.03 10.30 2.06
C VAL A 77 -8.79 9.53 0.96
N ILE A 78 -10.06 9.83 0.74
CA ILE A 78 -10.84 9.21 -0.36
C ILE A 78 -10.21 9.51 -1.72
N ASP A 79 -9.71 10.74 -1.92
CA ASP A 79 -9.00 11.10 -3.15
C ASP A 79 -7.69 10.29 -3.31
N CYS A 80 -6.97 10.00 -2.22
CA CYS A 80 -5.80 9.12 -2.23
C CYS A 80 -6.18 7.68 -2.63
N GLU A 81 -7.25 7.12 -2.04
CA GLU A 81 -7.73 5.76 -2.35
C GLU A 81 -8.18 5.65 -3.82
N HIS A 82 -8.87 6.65 -4.35
CA HIS A 82 -9.26 6.66 -5.76
C HIS A 82 -8.05 6.81 -6.71
N ALA A 83 -7.02 7.54 -6.30
CA ALA A 83 -5.85 7.78 -7.14
C ALA A 83 -4.89 6.58 -7.18
N PHE A 84 -4.73 5.87 -6.05
CA PHE A 84 -3.68 4.88 -5.87
C PHE A 84 -4.19 3.49 -5.43
N GLY A 85 -5.43 3.39 -4.97
CA GLY A 85 -6.06 2.13 -4.60
C GLY A 85 -6.45 1.27 -5.81
N PRO A 86 -7.27 0.23 -5.59
CA PRO A 86 -7.53 -0.80 -6.59
C PRO A 86 -8.39 -0.26 -7.73
N GLY A 87 -7.89 -0.35 -8.96
CA GLY A 87 -8.54 0.21 -10.14
C GLY A 87 -8.44 1.74 -10.24
N GLY A 88 -7.58 2.36 -9.42
CA GLY A 88 -7.30 3.79 -9.48
C GLY A 88 -6.85 4.19 -10.88
N THR A 89 -7.48 5.24 -11.43
CA THR A 89 -7.08 5.81 -12.70
C THR A 89 -5.77 6.54 -12.45
N GLU A 90 -4.67 5.83 -12.60
CA GLU A 90 -3.35 6.40 -12.55
C GLU A 90 -3.40 7.73 -13.33
N LEU A 91 -2.91 8.79 -12.68
CA LEU A 91 -2.08 9.79 -13.35
C LEU A 91 -0.82 9.08 -13.92
N ALA A 92 -1.02 7.96 -14.63
CA ALA A 92 -0.08 7.13 -15.36
C ALA A 92 0.35 7.97 -16.54
N GLY A 93 1.54 8.52 -16.47
CA GLY A 93 2.17 9.01 -17.68
C GLY A 93 1.51 10.25 -18.30
N LYS A 94 1.25 11.29 -17.50
CA LYS A 94 1.42 12.66 -18.02
C LYS A 94 2.70 13.30 -17.50
N LYS A 95 3.83 12.78 -17.98
CA LYS A 95 4.96 13.59 -18.45
C LYS A 95 5.40 13.05 -19.80
#